data_AF-A0A2M7KP74-F1
#
_entry.id   AF-A0A2M7KP74-F1
#
_cell.length_a   1.000
_cell.length_b   1.000
_cell.length_c   1.000
_cell.angle_alpha   90.00
_cell.angle_beta   90.00
_cell.angle_gamma   90.00
#
_symmetry.space_group_name_H-M   'P 1'
#
loop_
_entity.id
_entity.type
_entity.pdbx_description
1 polymer ?
#
loop_
_entity_poly.entity_id
_entity_poly.type
_entity_poly.pdbx_seq_one_letter_code
_entity_poly.pdbx_strand_id
1 'polypeptide(L)'
;MVLTEVFGEAVELPQELPLLLDGVPVTYLSVSDFLKLIEELRAFPDIAGYFHARRTLPDGCLRLVGHEALLYRYYVLNTESFAGCDGHAHARISRSARDAEWRSVLDAGQSRHEFASMVECVSDALAARLKDFSEGLDAQTIARFDPPDDRRSYLLMQEELCDLRLAERSALGRQFVGVMDKVEKNAGAENMAYGAFWTDSKPDLVYVLVAARGVERAVLLGRLPVLLRAAMAACGRNRGLAIADRDGAGFEVLLISGRSGDPNDEELGKAYFAKLRVSHTPSLLRQARAA
;
A
#
# COMPACT_ATOMS: atom_id res chain seq x y z
N MET A 1 15.86 -1.03 -16.81
CA MET A 1 16.14 0.32 -16.28
C MET A 1 17.64 0.54 -16.33
N VAL A 2 18.08 1.70 -16.81
CA VAL A 2 19.49 2.10 -16.84
C VAL A 2 19.64 3.36 -16.00
N LEU A 3 20.50 3.31 -14.99
CA LEU A 3 20.79 4.42 -14.10
C LEU A 3 22.14 5.03 -14.46
N THR A 4 22.18 6.34 -14.60
CA THR A 4 23.42 7.09 -14.84
C THR A 4 23.60 8.15 -13.77
N GLU A 5 24.84 8.44 -13.38
CA GLU A 5 25.11 9.58 -12.52
C GLU A 5 25.20 10.84 -13.39
N VAL A 6 24.33 11.80 -13.12
CA VAL A 6 24.33 13.10 -13.79
C VAL A 6 24.35 14.17 -12.72
N PHE A 7 25.38 15.02 -12.76
CA PHE A 7 25.57 16.14 -11.84
C PHE A 7 25.50 17.43 -12.68
N GLY A 8 24.35 18.11 -12.70
CA GLY A 8 24.17 19.36 -13.44
C GLY A 8 22.90 19.42 -14.31
N GLU A 9 23.04 19.92 -15.53
CA GLU A 9 21.93 20.03 -16.49
C GLU A 9 21.50 18.67 -17.05
N ALA A 10 20.28 18.61 -17.58
CA ALA A 10 19.78 17.40 -18.25
C ALA A 10 20.65 17.04 -19.47
N VAL A 11 20.82 15.74 -19.69
CA VAL A 11 21.66 15.17 -20.74
C VAL A 11 20.77 14.49 -21.77
N GLU A 12 20.88 14.91 -23.02
CA GLU A 12 20.32 14.20 -24.16
C GLU A 12 21.21 13.00 -24.49
N LEU A 13 20.59 11.82 -24.55
CA LEU A 13 21.28 10.59 -24.89
C LEU A 13 21.27 10.34 -26.42
N PRO A 14 22.27 9.63 -26.94
CA PRO A 14 22.33 9.27 -28.37
C PRO A 14 21.08 8.50 -28.83
N GLN A 15 20.64 8.75 -30.08
CA GLN A 15 19.41 8.15 -30.63
C GLN A 15 19.50 6.64 -30.82
N GLU A 16 20.72 6.12 -30.96
CA GLU A 16 21.02 4.70 -31.14
C GLU A 16 20.74 3.88 -29.87
N LEU A 17 20.62 4.54 -28.72
CA LEU A 17 20.29 3.84 -27.48
C LEU A 17 18.85 3.29 -27.55
N PRO A 18 18.68 1.99 -27.26
CA PRO A 18 17.41 1.32 -27.45
C PRO A 18 16.41 1.67 -26.34
N LEU A 19 15.19 2.04 -26.74
CA LEU A 19 14.06 2.17 -25.81
C LEU A 19 13.37 0.81 -25.51
N LEU A 20 13.78 -0.24 -26.22
CA LEU A 20 13.31 -1.61 -26.07
C LEU A 20 14.49 -2.56 -26.26
N LEU A 21 14.76 -3.41 -25.27
CA LEU A 21 15.80 -4.45 -25.33
C LEU A 21 15.14 -5.80 -25.07
N ASP A 22 15.20 -6.71 -26.05
CA ASP A 22 14.57 -8.04 -25.98
C ASP A 22 13.09 -8.02 -25.57
N GLY A 23 12.35 -7.02 -26.06
CA GLY A 23 10.93 -6.83 -25.73
C GLY A 23 10.68 -6.18 -24.36
N VAL A 24 11.74 -5.88 -23.59
CA VAL A 24 11.66 -5.20 -22.30
C VAL A 24 11.88 -3.69 -22.48
N PRO A 25 10.95 -2.83 -22.00
CA PRO A 25 11.12 -1.38 -22.09
C PRO A 25 12.34 -0.89 -21.28
N VAL A 26 13.09 0.03 -21.87
CA VAL A 26 14.26 0.65 -21.23
C VAL A 26 13.92 2.09 -20.84
N THR A 27 14.03 2.39 -19.55
CA THR A 27 13.94 3.75 -19.00
C THR A 27 15.34 4.20 -18.59
N TYR A 28 15.71 5.40 -19.04
CA TYR A 28 16.95 6.09 -18.66
C TYR A 28 16.63 7.15 -17.61
N LEU A 29 17.33 7.11 -16.47
CA LEU A 29 17.16 8.07 -15.38
C LEU A 29 18.50 8.37 -14.75
N SER A 30 18.59 9.56 -14.15
CA SER A 30 19.69 9.82 -13.23
C SER A 30 19.45 9.06 -11.93
N VAL A 31 20.50 8.70 -11.20
CA VAL A 31 20.36 8.09 -9.87
C VAL A 31 19.52 8.99 -8.94
N SER A 32 19.74 10.31 -8.99
CA SER A 32 18.99 11.27 -8.17
C SER A 32 17.51 11.31 -8.53
N ASP A 33 17.18 11.33 -9.83
CA ASP A 33 15.78 11.31 -10.28
C ASP A 33 15.08 10.01 -9.90
N PHE A 34 15.77 8.88 -10.06
CA PHE A 34 15.22 7.59 -9.67
C PHE A 34 14.91 7.55 -8.17
N LEU A 35 15.86 7.94 -7.31
CA LEU A 35 15.63 7.95 -5.86
C LEU A 35 14.47 8.86 -5.45
N LYS A 36 14.37 10.06 -6.04
CA LYS A 36 13.25 10.98 -5.80
C LYS A 36 11.92 10.40 -6.25
N LEU A 37 11.86 9.76 -7.42
CA LEU A 37 10.64 9.08 -7.88
C LEU A 37 10.21 7.97 -6.92
N ILE A 38 11.15 7.18 -6.40
CA ILE A 38 10.84 6.13 -5.43
C ILE A 38 10.33 6.72 -4.11
N GLU A 39 10.93 7.82 -3.64
CA GLU A 39 10.51 8.53 -2.42
C GLU A 39 9.11 9.15 -2.56
N GLU A 40 8.76 9.61 -3.75
CA GLU A 40 7.47 10.24 -4.04
C GLU A 40 6.35 9.21 -4.29
N LEU A 41 6.63 8.14 -5.05
CA LEU A 41 5.64 7.13 -5.43
C LEU A 41 5.48 6.04 -4.35
N ARG A 42 6.55 5.67 -3.64
CA ARG A 42 6.66 4.75 -2.48
C ARG A 42 6.09 3.32 -2.61
N ALA A 43 5.27 3.06 -3.61
CA ALA A 43 4.60 1.80 -3.82
C ALA A 43 4.92 1.27 -5.23
N PHE A 44 5.26 -0.02 -5.30
CA PHE A 44 5.67 -0.65 -6.55
C PHE A 44 4.62 -0.52 -7.67
N PRO A 45 3.30 -0.70 -7.42
CA PRO A 45 2.28 -0.47 -8.45
C PRO A 45 2.28 0.96 -9.01
N ASP A 46 2.54 1.97 -8.19
CA ASP A 46 2.58 3.38 -8.62
C ASP A 46 3.87 3.69 -9.38
N ILE A 47 5.00 3.11 -8.98
CA ILE A 47 6.27 3.16 -9.71
C ILE A 47 6.13 2.52 -11.09
N ALA A 48 5.55 1.32 -11.14
CA ALA A 48 5.29 0.60 -12.38
C ALA A 48 4.29 1.36 -13.27
N GLY A 49 3.23 1.93 -12.68
CA GLY A 49 2.25 2.75 -13.37
C GLY A 49 2.87 4.00 -14.00
N TYR A 50 3.73 4.70 -13.25
CA TYR A 50 4.47 5.84 -13.73
C TYR A 50 5.34 5.48 -14.94
N PHE A 51 6.17 4.42 -14.83
CA PHE A 51 7.02 4.01 -15.94
C PHE A 51 6.23 3.50 -17.14
N HIS A 52 5.09 2.85 -16.92
CA HIS A 52 4.21 2.46 -18.01
C HIS A 52 3.65 3.68 -18.75
N ALA A 53 3.11 4.66 -18.01
CA ALA A 53 2.58 5.89 -18.58
C ALA A 53 3.68 6.70 -19.28
N ARG A 54 4.90 6.76 -18.72
CA ARG A 54 6.04 7.49 -19.28
C ARG A 54 6.33 7.07 -20.72
N ARG A 55 6.09 5.81 -21.08
CA ARG A 55 6.34 5.27 -22.43
C ARG A 55 5.51 5.91 -23.54
N THR A 56 4.46 6.67 -23.21
CA THR A 56 3.67 7.40 -24.21
C THR A 56 4.34 8.71 -24.63
N LEU A 57 5.39 9.14 -23.93
CA LEU A 57 6.15 10.34 -24.25
C LEU A 57 6.98 10.15 -25.54
N PRO A 58 7.29 11.25 -26.26
CA PRO A 58 8.12 11.18 -27.45
C PRO A 58 9.52 10.59 -27.18
N ASP A 59 10.07 9.89 -28.17
CA ASP A 59 11.39 9.24 -28.14
C ASP A 59 12.53 10.13 -27.63
N GLY A 60 12.57 11.40 -28.05
CA GLY A 60 13.58 12.36 -27.57
C GLY A 60 13.43 12.68 -26.09
N CYS A 61 12.20 12.69 -25.58
CA CYS A 61 11.91 12.85 -24.15
C CYS A 61 12.35 11.61 -23.36
N LEU A 62 12.12 10.42 -23.90
CA LEU A 62 12.49 9.15 -23.26
C LEU A 62 14.01 8.94 -23.17
N ARG A 63 14.77 9.57 -24.08
CA ARG A 63 16.24 9.60 -24.12
C ARG A 63 16.83 10.85 -23.44
N LEU A 64 16.05 11.59 -22.65
CA LEU A 64 16.57 12.64 -21.79
C LEU A 64 16.78 12.10 -20.37
N VAL A 65 17.96 12.34 -19.81
CA VAL A 65 18.26 12.08 -18.39
C VAL A 65 18.33 13.39 -17.63
N GLY A 66 17.61 13.50 -16.51
CA GLY A 66 17.50 14.73 -15.74
C GLY A 66 16.11 15.35 -15.82
N HIS A 67 15.78 16.19 -14.85
CA HIS A 67 14.51 16.93 -14.76
C HIS A 67 13.24 16.07 -14.63
N GLU A 68 13.37 14.82 -14.15
CA GLU A 68 12.22 13.90 -14.03
C GLU A 68 11.14 14.45 -13.07
N ALA A 69 11.53 15.27 -12.10
CA ALA A 69 10.59 15.98 -11.22
C ALA A 69 9.55 16.84 -11.99
N LEU A 70 9.89 17.36 -13.18
CA LEU A 70 8.95 18.08 -14.03
C LEU A 70 7.88 17.13 -14.59
N LEU A 71 8.32 15.95 -15.05
CA LEU A 71 7.43 14.91 -15.59
C LEU A 71 6.56 14.32 -14.48
N TYR A 72 7.13 14.01 -13.32
CA TYR A 72 6.37 13.54 -12.16
C TYR A 72 5.25 14.51 -11.77
N ARG A 73 5.57 15.80 -11.66
CA ARG A 73 4.56 16.81 -11.35
C ARG A 73 3.46 16.89 -12.41
N TYR A 74 3.81 16.86 -13.70
CA TYR A 74 2.82 16.82 -14.77
C TYR A 74 1.91 15.60 -14.64
N TYR A 75 2.51 14.42 -14.44
CA TYR A 75 1.81 13.16 -14.27
C TYR A 75 0.78 13.20 -13.13
N VAL A 76 1.17 13.67 -11.95
CA VAL A 76 0.27 13.77 -10.79
C VAL A 76 -0.87 14.77 -11.06
N LEU A 77 -0.56 15.94 -11.63
CA LEU A 77 -1.56 16.97 -11.95
C LEU A 77 -2.50 16.56 -13.09
N ASN A 78 -2.13 15.56 -13.89
CA ASN A 78 -2.92 15.04 -14.99
C ASN A 78 -3.46 13.64 -14.67
N THR A 79 -3.75 13.38 -13.40
CA THR A 79 -4.45 12.16 -12.95
C THR A 79 -3.71 10.89 -13.37
N GLU A 80 -2.40 10.87 -13.11
CA GLU A 80 -1.52 9.74 -13.40
C GLU A 80 -1.40 9.43 -14.91
N SER A 81 -1.33 10.49 -15.72
CA SER A 81 -1.22 10.37 -17.18
C SER A 81 -0.29 11.41 -17.80
N PHE A 82 0.37 11.00 -18.89
CA PHE A 82 1.13 11.88 -19.77
C PHE A 82 0.36 12.27 -21.04
N ALA A 83 -0.94 11.99 -21.11
CA ALA A 83 -1.77 12.39 -22.25
C ALA A 83 -1.68 13.90 -22.49
N GLY A 84 -1.31 14.29 -23.71
CA GLY A 84 -1.10 15.69 -24.10
C GLY A 84 0.23 16.30 -23.67
N CYS A 85 1.19 15.50 -23.17
CA CYS A 85 2.53 15.98 -22.82
C CYS A 85 3.51 15.76 -23.98
N ASP A 86 4.08 16.84 -24.51
CA ASP A 86 5.07 16.79 -25.60
C ASP A 86 6.52 16.65 -25.07
N GLY A 87 6.67 16.40 -23.77
CA GLY A 87 7.94 16.20 -23.08
C GLY A 87 8.31 17.32 -22.12
N HIS A 88 9.59 17.36 -21.72
CA HIS A 88 10.07 18.18 -20.60
C HIS A 88 9.81 19.68 -20.73
N ALA A 89 9.92 20.25 -21.94
CA ALA A 89 9.65 21.68 -22.17
C ALA A 89 8.17 22.02 -21.93
N HIS A 90 7.24 21.19 -22.42
CA HIS A 90 5.81 21.36 -22.17
C HIS A 90 5.51 21.16 -20.68
N ALA A 91 6.04 20.11 -20.04
CA ALA A 91 5.88 19.89 -18.61
C ALA A 91 6.36 21.11 -17.77
N ARG A 92 7.46 21.75 -18.18
CA ARG A 92 7.97 22.98 -17.55
C ARG A 92 7.02 24.16 -17.70
N ILE A 93 6.41 24.36 -18.85
CA ILE A 93 5.44 25.45 -19.08
C ILE A 93 4.17 25.20 -18.26
N SER A 94 3.66 23.96 -18.29
CA SER A 94 2.48 23.56 -17.52
C SER A 94 2.67 23.74 -16.02
N ARG A 95 3.91 23.58 -15.53
CA ARG A 95 4.28 23.80 -14.12
C ARG A 95 3.92 25.20 -13.65
N SER A 96 4.40 26.23 -14.35
CA SER A 96 4.22 27.63 -13.94
C SER A 96 2.75 28.06 -13.88
N ALA A 97 1.88 27.45 -14.69
CA ALA A 97 0.46 27.74 -14.71
C ALA A 97 -0.32 27.12 -13.53
N ARG A 98 0.21 26.07 -12.89
CA ARG A 98 -0.52 25.22 -11.91
C ARG A 98 0.18 25.11 -10.56
N ASP A 99 0.87 26.16 -10.13
CA ASP A 99 1.61 26.17 -8.86
C ASP A 99 0.71 26.09 -7.61
N ALA A 100 -0.45 26.75 -7.62
CA ALA A 100 -1.40 26.68 -6.50
C ALA A 100 -1.96 25.26 -6.31
N GLU A 101 -2.35 24.62 -7.42
CA GLU A 101 -2.86 23.25 -7.41
C GLU A 101 -1.79 22.26 -6.92
N TRP A 102 -0.55 22.42 -7.38
CA TRP A 102 0.57 21.60 -6.91
C TRP A 102 0.81 21.72 -5.41
N ARG A 103 0.72 22.93 -4.82
CA ARG A 103 0.83 23.10 -3.36
C ARG A 103 -0.26 22.33 -2.63
N SER A 104 -1.50 22.38 -3.12
CA SER A 104 -2.60 21.60 -2.53
C SER A 104 -2.34 20.09 -2.61
N VAL A 105 -1.71 19.61 -3.68
CA VAL A 105 -1.31 18.20 -3.81
C VAL A 105 -0.24 17.83 -2.79
N LEU A 106 0.77 18.69 -2.60
CA LEU A 106 1.82 18.47 -1.61
C LEU A 106 1.28 18.45 -0.17
N ASP A 107 0.40 19.41 0.17
CA ASP A 107 -0.20 19.49 1.50
C ASP A 107 -1.04 18.23 1.80
N ALA A 108 -1.82 17.75 0.82
CA ALA A 108 -2.55 16.50 0.93
C ALA A 108 -1.62 15.26 0.97
N GLY A 109 -0.46 15.35 0.32
CA GLY A 109 0.57 14.31 0.25
C GLY A 109 1.22 14.03 1.59
N GLN A 110 1.43 15.04 2.44
CA GLN A 110 2.10 14.84 3.74
C GLN A 110 1.33 13.89 4.66
N SER A 111 0.03 14.12 4.87
CA SER A 111 -0.81 13.18 5.62
C SER A 111 -0.92 11.83 4.91
N ARG A 112 -0.88 11.80 3.57
CA ARG A 112 -0.90 10.54 2.83
C ARG A 112 0.32 9.68 3.17
N HIS A 113 1.49 10.30 3.17
CA HIS A 113 2.77 9.67 3.48
C HIS A 113 2.84 9.17 4.91
N GLU A 114 2.36 9.95 5.87
CA GLU A 114 2.31 9.57 7.28
C GLU A 114 1.52 8.26 7.48
N PHE A 115 0.30 8.19 6.94
CA PHE A 115 -0.52 6.98 7.10
C PHE A 115 0.00 5.79 6.29
N ALA A 116 0.58 6.02 5.10
CA ALA A 116 1.18 4.95 4.32
C ALA A 116 2.35 4.28 5.07
N SER A 117 3.15 5.07 5.81
CA SER A 117 4.25 4.55 6.62
C SER A 117 3.79 3.51 7.67
N MET A 118 2.56 3.58 8.16
CA MET A 118 2.02 2.56 9.07
C MET A 118 1.95 1.18 8.39
N VAL A 119 1.45 1.13 7.15
CA VAL A 119 1.37 -0.13 6.39
C VAL A 119 2.76 -0.63 5.99
N GLU A 120 3.67 0.29 5.66
CA GLU A 120 5.07 -0.05 5.37
C GLU A 120 5.78 -0.61 6.61
N CYS A 121 5.51 -0.08 7.79
CA CYS A 121 6.04 -0.61 9.05
C CYS A 121 5.53 -2.04 9.34
N VAL A 122 4.25 -2.32 9.09
CA VAL A 122 3.70 -3.69 9.19
C VAL A 122 4.39 -4.62 8.18
N SER A 123 4.56 -4.14 6.94
CA SER A 123 5.24 -4.89 5.88
C SER A 123 6.70 -5.19 6.22
N ASP A 124 7.42 -4.24 6.83
CA ASP A 124 8.79 -4.42 7.29
C ASP A 124 8.86 -5.37 8.50
N ALA A 125 7.89 -5.31 9.42
CA ALA A 125 7.79 -6.26 10.52
C ALA A 125 7.58 -7.72 10.05
N LEU A 126 7.05 -7.92 8.84
CA LEU A 126 6.97 -9.24 8.20
C LEU A 126 8.29 -9.69 7.57
N ALA A 127 9.27 -8.79 7.37
CA ALA A 127 10.56 -9.10 6.77
C ALA A 127 11.44 -9.98 7.67
N ALA A 128 11.22 -9.96 8.99
CA ALA A 128 11.90 -10.83 9.95
C ALA A 128 10.92 -11.41 10.97
N ARG A 129 11.13 -12.66 11.38
CA ARG A 129 10.34 -13.27 12.47
C ARG A 129 10.77 -12.67 13.81
N LEU A 130 9.81 -12.39 14.69
CA LEU A 130 10.08 -12.02 16.08
C LEU A 130 10.90 -13.10 16.79
N LYS A 131 11.90 -12.69 17.57
CA LYS A 131 12.79 -13.62 18.30
C LYS A 131 12.05 -14.42 19.37
N ASP A 132 11.05 -13.80 19.98
CA ASP A 132 10.19 -14.32 21.05
C ASP A 132 8.88 -14.91 20.52
N PHE A 133 8.79 -15.27 19.23
CA PHE A 133 7.52 -15.64 18.59
C PHE A 133 6.77 -16.80 19.28
N SER A 134 7.48 -17.70 19.99
CA SER A 134 6.87 -18.86 20.67
C SER A 134 6.51 -18.59 22.13
N GLU A 135 6.95 -17.47 22.71
CA GLU A 135 6.73 -17.19 24.13
C GLU A 135 5.24 -17.04 24.45
N GLY A 136 4.79 -17.79 25.46
CA GLY A 136 3.41 -17.75 25.94
C GLY A 136 2.37 -18.40 25.01
N LEU A 137 2.79 -19.13 23.97
CA LEU A 137 1.89 -19.78 23.01
C LEU A 137 1.85 -21.30 23.18
N ASP A 138 0.68 -21.89 22.96
CA ASP A 138 0.51 -23.33 22.89
C ASP A 138 1.08 -23.92 21.59
N ALA A 139 1.31 -25.24 21.57
CA ALA A 139 1.90 -25.95 20.43
C ALA A 139 1.05 -25.85 19.15
N GLN A 140 -0.28 -25.79 19.27
CA GLN A 140 -1.19 -25.67 18.12
C GLN A 140 -1.09 -24.28 17.49
N THR A 141 -0.96 -23.23 18.30
CA THR A 141 -0.75 -21.86 17.85
C THR A 141 0.63 -21.69 17.24
N ILE A 142 1.68 -22.27 17.85
CA ILE A 142 3.05 -22.27 17.30
C ILE A 142 3.08 -22.95 15.92
N ALA A 143 2.37 -24.06 15.75
CA ALA A 143 2.32 -24.79 14.48
C ALA A 143 1.68 -24.01 13.32
N ARG A 144 1.01 -22.88 13.57
CA ARG A 144 0.46 -21.99 12.54
C ARG A 144 1.51 -21.08 11.92
N PHE A 145 2.65 -20.90 12.58
CA PHE A 145 3.73 -20.10 12.05
C PHE A 145 4.62 -20.94 11.15
N ASP A 146 5.11 -20.31 10.09
CA ASP A 146 6.13 -20.88 9.22
C ASP A 146 7.36 -21.36 10.02
N PRO A 147 8.03 -22.45 9.61
CA PRO A 147 9.32 -22.82 10.16
C PRO A 147 10.38 -21.76 9.81
N PRO A 148 11.47 -21.62 10.59
CA PRO A 148 12.49 -20.58 10.38
C PRO A 148 13.08 -20.56 8.96
N ASP A 149 13.23 -21.74 8.35
CA ASP A 149 13.87 -21.92 7.06
C ASP A 149 12.92 -21.83 5.85
N ASP A 150 11.59 -21.73 6.08
CA ASP A 150 10.58 -21.68 5.00
C ASP A 150 9.46 -20.69 5.33
N ARG A 151 9.67 -19.42 4.98
CA ARG A 151 8.85 -18.26 5.39
C ARG A 151 7.78 -17.85 4.36
N ARG A 152 7.18 -18.82 3.67
CA ARG A 152 6.24 -18.57 2.57
C ARG A 152 5.04 -17.73 2.97
N SER A 153 4.42 -18.02 4.11
CA SER A 153 3.23 -17.30 4.58
C SER A 153 3.58 -15.84 4.91
N TYR A 154 4.75 -15.59 5.50
CA TYR A 154 5.23 -14.21 5.75
C TYR A 154 5.45 -13.44 4.46
N LEU A 155 6.09 -14.06 3.46
CA LEU A 155 6.33 -13.43 2.15
C LEU A 155 5.02 -13.11 1.43
N LEU A 156 4.05 -14.04 1.45
CA LEU A 156 2.72 -13.80 0.86
C LEU A 156 2.00 -12.64 1.56
N MET A 157 2.03 -12.57 2.90
CA MET A 157 1.44 -11.45 3.63
C MET A 157 2.12 -10.11 3.30
N GLN A 158 3.44 -10.13 3.15
CA GLN A 158 4.22 -8.96 2.79
C GLN A 158 3.89 -8.50 1.37
N GLU A 159 3.85 -9.42 0.41
CA GLU A 159 3.44 -9.17 -0.98
C GLU A 159 2.03 -8.55 -1.03
N GLU A 160 1.08 -9.06 -0.24
CA GLU A 160 -0.27 -8.49 -0.18
C GLU A 160 -0.32 -7.01 0.22
N LEU A 161 0.58 -6.56 1.09
CA LEU A 161 0.70 -5.17 1.51
C LEU A 161 1.54 -4.34 0.52
N CYS A 162 2.62 -4.92 -0.02
CA CYS A 162 3.47 -4.28 -1.01
C CYS A 162 2.76 -3.99 -2.34
N ASP A 163 1.78 -4.82 -2.71
CA ASP A 163 0.98 -4.68 -3.92
C ASP A 163 -0.13 -3.62 -3.82
N LEU A 164 -0.32 -3.00 -2.66
CA LEU A 164 -1.22 -1.85 -2.54
C LEU A 164 -0.58 -0.60 -3.13
N ARG A 165 -1.39 0.21 -3.81
CA ARG A 165 -1.02 1.57 -4.22
C ARG A 165 -0.85 2.48 -3.00
N LEU A 166 -0.09 3.55 -3.13
CA LEU A 166 0.18 4.53 -2.07
C LEU A 166 -1.12 5.11 -1.49
N ALA A 167 -2.10 5.41 -2.35
CA ALA A 167 -3.41 5.89 -1.90
C ALA A 167 -4.15 4.86 -1.02
N GLU A 168 -4.06 3.58 -1.36
CA GLU A 168 -4.70 2.48 -0.64
C GLU A 168 -3.97 2.16 0.66
N ARG A 169 -2.63 2.15 0.64
CA ARG A 169 -1.80 2.05 1.85
C ARG A 169 -2.13 3.16 2.82
N SER A 170 -2.25 4.39 2.34
CA SER A 170 -2.60 5.54 3.16
C SER A 170 -4.02 5.42 3.76
N ALA A 171 -5.00 4.98 2.97
CA ALA A 171 -6.36 4.77 3.46
C ALA A 171 -6.43 3.64 4.51
N LEU A 172 -5.76 2.52 4.25
CA LEU A 172 -5.64 1.40 5.18
C LEU A 172 -4.95 1.84 6.48
N GLY A 173 -3.81 2.53 6.37
CA GLY A 173 -3.05 3.03 7.51
C GLY A 173 -3.82 4.05 8.34
N ARG A 174 -4.55 4.97 7.70
CA ARG A 174 -5.44 5.91 8.39
C ARG A 174 -6.51 5.19 9.19
N GLN A 175 -7.10 4.15 8.61
CA GLN A 175 -8.10 3.37 9.33
C GLN A 175 -7.48 2.59 10.48
N PHE A 176 -6.24 2.10 10.32
CA PHE A 176 -5.55 1.37 11.37
C PHE A 176 -5.21 2.28 12.56
N VAL A 177 -4.65 3.46 12.30
CA VAL A 177 -4.46 4.51 13.32
C VAL A 177 -5.77 4.84 14.01
N GLY A 178 -6.87 4.97 13.25
CA GLY A 178 -8.20 5.21 13.83
C GLY A 178 -8.71 4.08 14.75
N VAL A 179 -8.27 2.83 14.55
CA VAL A 179 -8.57 1.71 15.45
C VAL A 179 -7.68 1.77 16.70
N MET A 180 -6.40 2.11 16.56
CA MET A 180 -5.47 2.31 17.68
C MET A 180 -5.96 3.44 18.61
N ASP A 181 -6.31 4.58 18.02
CA ASP A 181 -6.89 5.74 18.70
C ASP A 181 -8.12 5.40 19.55
N LYS A 182 -8.98 4.49 19.07
CA LYS A 182 -10.19 4.09 19.81
C LYS A 182 -9.84 3.37 21.10
N VAL A 183 -8.88 2.44 21.06
CA VAL A 183 -8.42 1.72 22.26
C VAL A 183 -7.79 2.70 23.24
N GLU A 184 -6.99 3.64 22.74
CA GLU A 184 -6.35 4.65 23.59
C GLU A 184 -7.36 5.59 24.26
N LYS A 185 -8.34 6.10 23.49
CA LYS A 185 -9.38 7.02 24.02
C LYS A 185 -10.36 6.34 24.96
N ASN A 186 -10.58 5.03 24.82
CA ASN A 186 -11.45 4.22 25.67
C ASN A 186 -10.68 3.42 26.73
N ALA A 187 -9.45 3.83 27.06
CA ALA A 187 -8.61 3.14 28.03
C ALA A 187 -9.35 2.91 29.36
N GLY A 188 -9.54 1.63 29.70
CA GLY A 188 -10.24 1.18 30.92
C GLY A 188 -11.66 0.64 30.70
N ALA A 189 -12.30 0.91 29.56
CA ALA A 189 -13.62 0.36 29.22
C ALA A 189 -13.54 -0.76 28.16
N GLU A 190 -12.70 -0.57 27.15
CA GLU A 190 -12.47 -1.55 26.08
C GLU A 190 -10.95 -1.75 25.92
N ASN A 191 -10.50 -3.00 25.96
CA ASN A 191 -9.09 -3.35 25.79
C ASN A 191 -8.72 -3.74 24.36
N MET A 192 -9.69 -3.71 23.44
CA MET A 192 -9.52 -4.10 22.05
C MET A 192 -10.54 -3.37 21.16
N ALA A 193 -10.09 -2.85 20.03
CA ALA A 193 -10.95 -2.30 18.99
C ALA A 193 -10.59 -2.92 17.64
N TYR A 194 -11.54 -2.92 16.71
CA TYR A 194 -11.32 -3.44 15.37
C TYR A 194 -12.11 -2.69 14.30
N GLY A 195 -11.70 -2.89 13.05
CA GLY A 195 -12.38 -2.37 11.86
C GLY A 195 -12.10 -3.25 10.64
N ALA A 196 -12.93 -3.10 9.61
CA ALA A 196 -12.72 -3.74 8.32
C ALA A 196 -12.44 -2.70 7.23
N PHE A 197 -11.61 -3.03 6.26
CA PHE A 197 -11.28 -2.21 5.09
C PHE A 197 -11.18 -3.08 3.85
N TRP A 198 -11.57 -2.57 2.69
CA TRP A 198 -11.26 -3.21 1.40
C TRP A 198 -11.05 -2.15 0.32
N THR A 199 -10.42 -2.56 -0.77
CA THR A 199 -10.16 -1.72 -1.93
C THR A 199 -10.67 -2.38 -3.21
N ASP A 200 -10.98 -1.57 -4.23
CA ASP A 200 -11.35 -2.04 -5.56
C ASP A 200 -10.22 -2.79 -6.28
N SER A 201 -8.95 -2.49 -5.98
CA SER A 201 -7.82 -3.19 -6.62
C SER A 201 -7.68 -4.64 -6.19
N LYS A 202 -8.22 -4.99 -5.01
CA LYS A 202 -8.21 -6.34 -4.43
C LYS A 202 -9.65 -6.73 -4.05
N PRO A 203 -10.53 -6.94 -5.05
CA PRO A 203 -11.98 -7.05 -4.83
C PRO A 203 -12.41 -8.33 -4.10
N ASP A 204 -11.52 -9.32 -3.98
CA ASP A 204 -11.75 -10.59 -3.30
C ASP A 204 -11.17 -10.64 -1.86
N LEU A 205 -10.52 -9.55 -1.41
CA LEU A 205 -9.82 -9.44 -0.14
C LEU A 205 -10.51 -8.44 0.80
N VAL A 206 -10.53 -8.76 2.10
CA VAL A 206 -10.86 -7.82 3.19
C VAL A 206 -9.71 -7.74 4.19
N TYR A 207 -9.39 -6.53 4.63
CA TYR A 207 -8.45 -6.27 5.71
C TYR A 207 -9.21 -6.14 7.03
N VAL A 208 -8.74 -6.83 8.08
CA VAL A 208 -9.24 -6.65 9.45
C VAL A 208 -8.14 -6.00 10.28
N LEU A 209 -8.41 -4.82 10.79
CA LEU A 209 -7.48 -4.03 11.57
C LEU A 209 -7.87 -4.15 13.03
N VAL A 210 -6.93 -4.51 13.89
CA VAL A 210 -7.18 -4.72 15.32
C VAL A 210 -6.13 -3.96 16.13
N ALA A 211 -6.55 -3.25 17.17
CA ALA A 211 -5.64 -2.73 18.18
C ALA A 211 -6.04 -3.34 19.52
N ALA A 212 -5.05 -3.68 20.34
CA ALA A 212 -5.27 -4.28 21.64
C ALA A 212 -4.28 -3.72 22.67
N ARG A 213 -4.77 -3.41 23.88
CA ARG A 213 -3.96 -2.90 24.99
C ARG A 213 -4.22 -3.74 26.24
N GLY A 214 -3.16 -4.27 26.85
CA GLY A 214 -3.29 -5.19 27.99
C GLY A 214 -4.02 -6.51 27.68
N VAL A 215 -4.12 -6.90 26.40
CA VAL A 215 -4.66 -8.20 25.99
C VAL A 215 -3.50 -9.18 25.82
N GLU A 216 -3.61 -10.34 26.45
CA GLU A 216 -2.61 -11.40 26.29
C GLU A 216 -2.50 -11.85 24.83
N ARG A 217 -1.26 -12.06 24.38
CA ARG A 217 -0.95 -12.41 22.99
C ARG A 217 -1.68 -13.67 22.51
N ALA A 218 -1.75 -14.71 23.35
CA ALA A 218 -2.48 -15.95 23.03
C ALA A 218 -3.99 -15.69 22.82
N VAL A 219 -4.59 -14.82 23.64
CA VAL A 219 -5.99 -14.42 23.51
C VAL A 219 -6.21 -13.64 22.20
N LEU A 220 -5.30 -12.73 21.85
CA LEU A 220 -5.36 -11.99 20.59
C LEU A 220 -5.28 -12.93 19.37
N LEU A 221 -4.30 -13.84 19.35
CA LEU A 221 -4.11 -14.83 18.28
C LEU A 221 -5.27 -15.83 18.19
N GLY A 222 -5.97 -16.12 19.29
CA GLY A 222 -7.20 -16.90 19.29
C GLY A 222 -8.39 -16.17 18.67
N ARG A 223 -8.48 -14.85 18.86
CA ARG A 223 -9.58 -14.01 18.35
C ARG A 223 -9.42 -13.62 16.88
N LEU A 224 -8.19 -13.42 16.39
CA LEU A 224 -7.94 -12.94 15.03
C LEU A 224 -8.59 -13.80 13.93
N PRO A 225 -8.46 -15.14 13.92
CA PRO A 225 -9.09 -15.97 12.90
C PRO A 225 -10.62 -15.86 12.89
N VAL A 226 -11.24 -15.68 14.06
CA VAL A 226 -12.69 -15.54 14.20
C VAL A 226 -13.16 -14.20 13.62
N LEU A 227 -12.49 -13.10 14.00
CA LEU A 227 -12.79 -11.78 13.46
C LEU A 227 -12.59 -11.74 11.94
N LEU A 228 -11.53 -12.38 11.45
CA LEU A 228 -11.20 -12.41 10.03
C LEU A 228 -12.24 -13.17 9.21
N ARG A 229 -12.63 -14.38 9.62
CA ARG A 229 -13.68 -15.14 8.93
C ARG A 229 -15.04 -14.44 8.99
N ALA A 230 -15.39 -13.86 10.13
CA ALA A 230 -16.61 -13.05 10.27
C ALA A 230 -16.62 -11.86 9.30
N ALA A 231 -15.49 -11.15 9.14
CA ALA A 231 -15.37 -10.05 8.18
C ALA A 231 -15.47 -10.55 6.73
N MET A 232 -14.83 -11.67 6.40
CA MET A 232 -14.91 -12.30 5.08
C MET A 232 -16.35 -12.67 4.73
N ALA A 233 -17.09 -13.28 5.66
CA ALA A 233 -18.50 -13.62 5.48
C ALA A 233 -19.37 -12.36 5.30
N ALA A 234 -19.22 -11.36 6.17
CA ALA A 234 -19.99 -10.12 6.11
C ALA A 234 -19.76 -9.31 4.82
N CYS A 235 -18.52 -9.31 4.31
CA CYS A 235 -18.13 -8.57 3.11
C CYS A 235 -18.26 -9.41 1.81
N GLY A 236 -18.62 -10.69 1.91
CA GLY A 236 -18.68 -11.59 0.76
C GLY A 236 -17.34 -11.78 0.07
N ARG A 237 -16.25 -11.88 0.84
CA ARG A 237 -14.87 -12.01 0.34
C ARG A 237 -14.34 -13.42 0.58
N ASN A 238 -13.48 -13.88 -0.32
CA ASN A 238 -12.89 -15.23 -0.27
C ASN A 238 -11.50 -15.23 0.36
N ARG A 239 -10.94 -14.04 0.63
CA ARG A 239 -9.64 -13.87 1.26
C ARG A 239 -9.74 -12.80 2.33
N GLY A 240 -8.94 -12.94 3.37
CA GLY A 240 -8.84 -11.96 4.44
C GLY A 240 -7.41 -11.83 4.93
N LEU A 241 -6.99 -10.60 5.23
CA LEU A 241 -5.73 -10.31 5.93
C LEU A 241 -6.01 -9.52 7.21
N ALA A 242 -5.73 -10.10 8.37
CA ALA A 242 -5.81 -9.41 9.64
C ALA A 242 -4.46 -8.82 10.03
N ILE A 243 -4.46 -7.58 10.53
CA ILE A 243 -3.29 -6.89 11.10
C ILE A 243 -3.69 -6.45 12.50
N ALA A 244 -2.93 -6.89 13.50
CA ALA A 244 -3.17 -6.53 14.89
C ALA A 244 -1.96 -5.85 15.52
N ASP A 245 -2.16 -4.66 16.09
CA ASP A 245 -1.18 -4.02 16.97
C ASP A 245 -1.22 -4.66 18.36
N ARG A 246 -0.04 -5.00 18.89
CA ARG A 246 0.15 -5.63 20.20
C ARG A 246 0.71 -4.60 21.19
N ASP A 247 -0.09 -3.58 21.51
CA ASP A 247 0.25 -2.52 22.47
C ASP A 247 1.62 -1.86 22.16
N GLY A 248 1.90 -1.64 20.87
CA GLY A 248 3.17 -1.09 20.39
C GLY A 248 4.38 -2.04 20.45
N ALA A 249 4.23 -3.27 20.93
CA ALA A 249 5.30 -4.27 20.97
C ALA A 249 5.55 -4.98 19.62
N GLY A 250 4.76 -4.66 18.59
CA GLY A 250 4.84 -5.23 17.25
C GLY A 250 3.48 -5.62 16.69
N PHE A 251 3.48 -6.25 15.51
CA PHE A 251 2.28 -6.63 14.80
C PHE A 251 2.11 -8.15 14.73
N GLU A 252 0.87 -8.62 14.90
CA GLU A 252 0.45 -9.97 14.52
C GLU A 252 -0.33 -9.88 13.21
N VAL A 253 0.04 -10.71 12.23
CA VAL A 253 -0.59 -10.71 10.91
C VAL A 253 -1.05 -12.12 10.56
N LEU A 254 -2.23 -12.22 9.96
CA LEU A 254 -2.83 -13.49 9.57
C LEU A 254 -3.49 -13.35 8.20
N LEU A 255 -3.16 -14.26 7.29
CA LEU A 255 -3.84 -14.41 6.00
C LEU A 255 -4.68 -15.69 5.99
N ILE A 256 -5.94 -15.57 5.60
CA ILE A 256 -6.84 -16.70 5.35
C ILE A 256 -7.34 -16.61 3.91
N SER A 257 -7.33 -17.73 3.21
CA SER A 257 -7.93 -17.88 1.88
C SER A 257 -8.92 -19.04 1.88
N GLY A 258 -10.00 -18.89 1.12
CA GLY A 258 -11.10 -19.85 1.04
C GLY A 258 -12.43 -19.21 1.41
N ARG A 259 -13.51 -19.74 0.85
CA ARG A 259 -14.85 -19.23 1.13
C ARG A 259 -15.28 -19.62 2.54
N SER A 260 -15.74 -18.64 3.31
CA SER A 260 -16.43 -18.91 4.59
C SER A 260 -17.75 -19.61 4.28
N GLY A 261 -17.81 -20.92 4.50
CA GLY A 261 -19.02 -21.74 4.34
C GLY A 261 -19.71 -22.09 5.66
N ASP A 262 -19.17 -21.59 6.78
CA ASP A 262 -19.70 -21.85 8.11
C ASP A 262 -20.82 -20.85 8.46
N PRO A 263 -22.05 -21.31 8.72
CA PRO A 263 -23.15 -20.44 9.15
C PRO A 263 -22.82 -19.59 10.39
N ASN A 264 -21.96 -20.09 11.28
CA ASN A 264 -21.54 -19.35 12.47
C ASN A 264 -20.70 -18.12 12.09
N ASP A 265 -19.85 -18.21 11.07
CA ASP A 265 -19.07 -17.06 10.59
C ASP A 265 -19.98 -15.98 9.98
N GLU A 266 -21.10 -16.36 9.35
CA GLU A 266 -22.11 -15.41 8.85
C GLU A 266 -22.84 -14.68 9.98
N GLU A 267 -23.21 -15.39 11.05
CA GLU A 267 -23.86 -14.79 12.23
C GLU A 267 -22.92 -13.82 12.95
N LEU A 268 -21.67 -14.23 13.17
CA LEU A 268 -20.64 -13.37 13.74
C LEU A 268 -20.34 -12.17 12.83
N GLY A 269 -20.35 -12.37 11.51
CA GLY A 269 -20.20 -11.30 10.53
C GLY A 269 -21.29 -10.24 10.68
N LYS A 270 -22.56 -10.66 10.83
CA LYS A 270 -23.68 -9.74 11.10
C LYS A 270 -23.55 -9.06 12.45
N ALA A 271 -23.15 -9.79 13.49
CA ALA A 271 -23.02 -9.25 14.84
C ALA A 271 -21.92 -8.19 14.96
N TYR A 272 -20.75 -8.45 14.37
CA TYR A 272 -19.57 -7.59 14.53
C TYR A 272 -19.42 -6.53 13.44
N PHE A 273 -19.77 -6.84 12.19
CA PHE A 273 -19.44 -5.97 11.05
C PHE A 273 -20.63 -5.26 10.40
N ALA A 274 -21.88 -5.69 10.62
CA ALA A 274 -23.05 -5.03 10.01
C ALA A 274 -23.24 -3.57 10.45
N LYS A 275 -22.72 -3.21 11.63
CA LYS A 275 -22.81 -1.84 12.19
C LYS A 275 -21.51 -1.05 12.08
N LEU A 276 -20.42 -1.68 11.62
CA LEU A 276 -19.16 -0.99 11.44
C LEU A 276 -19.22 -0.14 10.19
N ARG A 277 -18.77 1.12 10.29
CA ARG A 277 -18.44 1.91 9.10
C ARG A 277 -17.29 1.22 8.42
N VAL A 278 -17.56 0.61 7.27
CA VAL A 278 -16.50 0.10 6.43
C VAL A 278 -16.05 1.20 5.49
N SER A 279 -14.74 1.43 5.45
CA SER A 279 -14.14 2.36 4.49
C SER A 279 -13.73 1.62 3.23
N HIS A 280 -13.93 2.29 2.11
CA HIS A 280 -13.66 1.80 0.76
C HIS A 280 -12.84 2.84 0.02
N THR A 281 -11.79 2.38 -0.69
CA THR A 281 -11.05 3.23 -1.63
C THR A 281 -11.44 2.82 -3.06
N PRO A 282 -12.11 3.70 -3.83
CA PRO A 282 -12.42 3.42 -5.22
C PRO A 282 -11.14 3.39 -6.06
N SER A 283 -11.10 2.53 -7.07
CA SER A 283 -10.02 2.60 -8.07
C SER A 283 -10.09 3.89 -8.88
N LEU A 284 -8.93 4.44 -9.27
CA LEU A 284 -8.85 5.66 -10.10
C LEU A 284 -9.59 5.52 -11.44
N LEU A 285 -9.68 4.31 -11.99
CA LEU A 285 -10.45 3.99 -13.20
C LEU A 285 -11.96 4.26 -13.06
N ARG A 286 -12.52 4.19 -11.85
CA ARG A 286 -13.93 4.56 -11.59
C ARG A 286 -14.11 6.06 -11.39
N GLN A 287 -13.12 6.76 -10.83
CA GLN A 287 -13.18 8.21 -10.65
C GLN A 287 -13.16 8.95 -11.99
N ALA A 288 -12.42 8.45 -12.98
CA ALA A 288 -12.40 8.98 -14.34
C ALA A 288 -13.68 8.72 -15.17
N ARG A 289 -14.59 7.85 -14.72
CA ARG A 289 -15.89 7.60 -15.36
C ARG A 289 -17.05 8.38 -14.73
N ALA A 290 -16.80 9.04 -13.59
CA ALA A 290 -17.78 9.81 -12.84
C ALA A 290 -17.59 11.33 -12.97
N ALA A 291 -16.55 11.77 -13.71
CA ALA A 291 -16.28 13.14 -14.12
C ALA A 291 -16.48 13.25 -15.64
#